data_AF-A0A0C4FAX9-F1
#
_entry.id   AF-A0A0C4FAX9-F1
#
_cell.length_a   1.000
_cell.length_b   1.000
_cell.length_c   1.000
_cell.angle_alpha   90.00
_cell.angle_beta   90.00
_cell.angle_gamma   90.00
#
_symmetry.space_group_name_H-M   'P 1'
#
loop_
_entity.id
_entity.type
_entity.pdbx_description
1 polymer ?
#
loop_
_entity_poly.entity_id
_entity_poly.type
_entity_poly.pdbx_seq_one_letter_code
_entity_poly.pdbx_strand_id
1 'polypeptide(L)'
;MFDGTKVKRFIETYEMVASLDEATELDMARQIRLFLATDELLDILETLEGFSPPDWPKLKAAMIAYWGQVDTARFTTRDLTSLVEDWVSKGGVASATDYQKFRQSWEPIQSYLLSKAHIDSVEEIRNSYYQAFSATAEGLLSVLSGGSRVRGLGAV
;
A
#
# COMPACT_ATOMS: atom_id res chain seq x y z
N MET A 1 15.22 6.46 -5.94
CA MET A 1 14.99 5.00 -5.90
C MET A 1 13.55 4.73 -6.29
N PHE A 2 13.31 3.60 -6.95
CA PHE A 2 11.99 3.10 -7.34
C PHE A 2 11.35 2.37 -6.17
N ASP A 3 10.12 2.72 -5.85
CA ASP A 3 9.35 2.19 -4.72
C ASP A 3 8.20 1.25 -5.16
N GLY A 4 8.19 0.85 -6.45
CA GLY A 4 7.11 0.06 -7.01
C GLY A 4 5.94 0.89 -7.54
N THR A 5 6.06 2.22 -7.59
CA THR A 5 5.05 3.14 -8.14
C THR A 5 5.63 4.10 -9.17
N LYS A 6 4.76 4.65 -10.01
CA LYS A 6 5.07 5.55 -11.12
C LYS A 6 6.16 4.98 -12.03
N VAL A 7 6.11 3.69 -12.33
CA VAL A 7 7.09 2.94 -13.12
C VAL A 7 7.41 3.63 -14.44
N LYS A 8 6.42 4.19 -15.14
CA LYS A 8 6.66 4.91 -16.41
C LYS A 8 7.54 6.15 -16.20
N ARG A 9 7.22 6.97 -15.20
CA ARG A 9 7.99 8.16 -14.85
C ARG A 9 9.39 7.80 -14.34
N PHE A 10 9.49 6.72 -13.57
CA PHE A 10 10.78 6.18 -13.11
C PHE A 10 11.65 5.77 -14.31
N ILE A 11 11.11 4.97 -15.23
CA ILE A 11 11.81 4.52 -16.44
C ILE A 11 12.24 5.70 -17.31
N GLU A 12 11.35 6.68 -17.55
CA GLU A 12 11.69 7.90 -18.31
C GLU A 12 12.88 8.65 -17.69
N THR A 13 12.88 8.79 -16.36
CA THR A 13 13.98 9.46 -15.65
C THR A 13 15.26 8.63 -15.70
N TYR A 14 15.14 7.32 -15.57
CA TYR A 14 16.26 6.39 -15.60
C TYR A 14 16.96 6.37 -16.97
N GLU A 15 16.18 6.26 -18.06
CA GLU A 15 16.71 6.31 -19.43
C GLU A 15 17.31 7.68 -19.76
N MET A 16 16.71 8.77 -19.27
CA MET A 16 17.27 10.11 -19.43
C MET A 16 18.66 10.22 -18.77
N VAL A 17 18.81 9.77 -17.52
CA VAL A 17 20.11 9.79 -16.82
C VAL A 17 21.12 8.87 -17.51
N ALA A 18 20.71 7.64 -17.87
CA ALA A 18 21.56 6.71 -18.60
C ALA A 18 22.09 7.30 -19.91
N SER A 19 21.26 8.06 -20.64
CA SER A 19 21.68 8.73 -21.87
C SER A 19 22.70 9.85 -21.63
N LEU A 20 22.63 10.55 -20.50
CA LEU A 20 23.61 11.58 -20.14
C LEU A 20 24.96 10.97 -19.76
N ASP A 21 24.94 9.75 -19.20
CA ASP A 21 26.13 8.99 -18.81
C ASP A 21 26.64 8.06 -19.94
N GLU A 22 26.07 8.16 -21.15
CA GLU A 22 26.40 7.32 -22.32
C GLU A 22 26.28 5.80 -22.05
N ALA A 23 25.43 5.42 -21.09
CA ALA A 23 25.22 4.03 -20.71
C ALA A 23 24.46 3.27 -21.81
N THR A 24 24.93 2.05 -22.10
CA THR A 24 24.25 1.18 -23.08
C THR A 24 22.98 0.56 -22.49
N GLU A 25 22.11 0.02 -23.34
CA GLU A 25 20.98 -0.79 -22.90
C GLU A 25 21.39 -1.99 -22.03
N LEU A 26 22.54 -2.59 -22.33
CA LEU A 26 23.10 -3.66 -21.52
C LEU A 26 23.50 -3.17 -20.12
N ASP A 27 24.08 -1.97 -20.02
CA ASP A 27 24.42 -1.35 -18.75
C ASP A 27 23.16 -1.03 -17.94
N MET A 28 22.13 -0.49 -18.59
CA MET A 28 20.84 -0.20 -17.98
C MET A 28 20.21 -1.46 -17.36
N ALA A 29 20.09 -2.53 -18.14
CA ALA A 29 19.53 -3.81 -17.66
C ALA A 29 20.32 -4.38 -16.47
N ARG A 30 21.63 -4.14 -16.39
CA ARG A 30 22.47 -4.60 -15.28
C ARG A 30 22.37 -3.71 -14.05
N GLN A 31 22.29 -2.39 -14.23
CA GLN A 31 22.41 -1.43 -13.13
C GLN A 31 21.09 -1.14 -12.43
N ILE A 32 19.95 -1.41 -13.06
CA ILE A 32 18.63 -1.05 -12.51
C ILE A 32 18.37 -1.58 -11.09
N ARG A 33 18.94 -2.73 -10.72
CA ARG A 33 18.87 -3.30 -9.35
C ARG A 33 19.40 -2.34 -8.28
N LEU A 34 20.31 -1.43 -8.62
CA LEU A 34 20.88 -0.44 -7.71
C LEU A 34 19.93 0.72 -7.40
N PHE A 35 18.83 0.83 -8.16
CA PHE A 35 17.89 1.93 -8.07
C PHE A 35 16.58 1.53 -7.39
N LEU A 36 16.50 0.33 -6.80
CA LEU A 36 15.31 -0.16 -6.08
C LEU A 36 15.34 0.27 -4.61
N ALA A 37 14.17 0.57 -4.04
CA ALA A 37 14.06 1.03 -2.66
C ALA A 37 14.11 -0.11 -1.62
N THR A 38 13.79 -1.34 -2.00
CA THR A 38 13.70 -2.49 -1.10
C THR A 38 14.14 -3.78 -1.79
N ASP A 39 14.55 -4.78 -0.99
CA ASP A 39 14.91 -6.13 -1.48
C ASP A 39 13.71 -6.87 -2.08
N GLU A 40 12.49 -6.62 -1.59
CA GLU A 40 11.26 -7.19 -2.17
C GLU A 40 11.06 -6.76 -3.63
N LEU A 41 11.38 -5.50 -3.96
CA LEU A 41 11.32 -5.03 -5.34
C LEU A 41 12.40 -5.69 -6.20
N LEU A 42 13.55 -6.01 -5.62
CA LEU A 42 14.60 -6.76 -6.29
C LEU A 42 14.12 -8.17 -6.60
N ASP A 43 13.60 -8.90 -5.61
CA ASP A 43 13.07 -10.25 -5.79
C ASP A 43 12.05 -10.32 -6.94
N ILE A 44 11.13 -9.34 -7.01
CA ILE A 44 10.19 -9.22 -8.13
C ILE A 44 10.92 -8.96 -9.45
N LEU A 45 11.82 -7.98 -9.48
CA LEU A 45 12.59 -7.63 -10.68
C LEU A 45 13.35 -8.83 -11.25
N GLU A 46 13.94 -9.68 -10.39
CA GLU A 46 14.69 -10.86 -10.81
C GLU A 46 13.84 -11.91 -11.55
N THR A 47 12.51 -11.90 -11.32
CA THR A 47 11.56 -12.78 -12.02
C THR A 47 11.10 -12.25 -13.37
N LEU A 48 11.38 -10.98 -13.69
CA LEU A 48 10.87 -10.35 -14.91
C LEU A 48 11.68 -10.74 -16.15
N GLU A 49 10.98 -10.89 -17.28
CA GLU A 49 11.63 -11.16 -18.56
C GLU A 49 12.64 -10.06 -18.90
N GLY A 50 13.85 -10.44 -19.30
CA GLY A 50 14.92 -9.51 -19.63
C GLY A 50 15.80 -9.10 -18.44
N PHE A 51 15.54 -9.61 -17.24
CA PHE A 51 16.49 -9.47 -16.13
C PHE A 51 17.72 -10.39 -16.32
N SER A 52 17.46 -11.67 -16.60
CA SER A 52 18.50 -12.67 -16.88
C SER A 52 18.10 -13.57 -18.06
N PRO A 53 18.83 -13.53 -19.19
CA PRO A 53 19.94 -12.62 -19.48
C PRO A 53 19.48 -11.15 -19.56
N PRO A 54 20.37 -10.18 -19.27
CA PRO A 54 20.02 -8.77 -19.30
C PRO A 54 19.63 -8.30 -20.72
N ASP A 55 18.41 -7.80 -20.85
CA ASP A 55 17.82 -7.25 -22.07
C ASP A 55 16.89 -6.11 -21.67
N TRP A 56 17.34 -4.86 -21.88
CA TRP A 56 16.62 -3.68 -21.41
C TRP A 56 15.24 -3.50 -22.04
N PRO A 57 15.06 -3.60 -23.37
CA PRO A 57 13.75 -3.52 -23.99
C PRO A 57 12.73 -4.51 -23.40
N LYS A 58 13.14 -5.77 -23.17
CA LYS A 58 12.28 -6.78 -22.53
C LYS A 58 11.99 -6.46 -21.07
N LEU A 59 13.02 -6.10 -20.31
CA LEU A 59 12.88 -5.76 -18.90
C LEU A 59 11.95 -4.57 -18.71
N LYS A 60 12.17 -3.48 -19.45
CA LYS A 60 11.29 -2.30 -19.47
C LYS A 60 9.83 -2.67 -19.75
N ALA A 61 9.58 -3.50 -20.76
CA ALA A 61 8.22 -3.94 -21.07
C ALA A 61 7.60 -4.75 -19.93
N ALA A 62 8.36 -5.66 -19.33
CA ALA A 62 7.92 -6.47 -18.19
C ALA A 62 7.65 -5.61 -16.93
N MET A 63 8.52 -4.64 -16.64
CA MET A 63 8.33 -3.68 -15.54
C MET A 63 7.03 -2.87 -15.72
N ILE A 64 6.78 -2.38 -16.93
CA ILE A 64 5.55 -1.64 -17.25
C ILE A 64 4.32 -2.56 -17.16
N ALA A 65 4.42 -3.81 -17.60
CA ALA A 65 3.32 -4.76 -17.49
C ALA A 65 2.98 -5.07 -16.03
N TYR A 66 4.00 -5.26 -15.19
CA TYR A 66 3.85 -5.60 -13.77
C TYR A 66 3.39 -4.39 -12.93
N TRP A 67 4.15 -3.30 -12.94
CA TRP A 67 3.89 -2.13 -12.09
C TRP A 67 3.00 -1.07 -12.74
N GLY A 68 2.84 -1.07 -14.07
CA GLY A 68 2.05 -0.05 -14.76
C GLY A 68 0.56 -0.13 -14.46
N GLN A 69 0.05 -1.28 -14.03
CA GLN A 69 -1.32 -1.40 -13.52
C GLN A 69 -1.49 -0.62 -12.22
N VAL A 70 -0.52 -0.75 -11.30
CA VAL A 70 -0.49 -0.03 -10.01
C VAL A 70 -0.53 1.49 -10.24
N ASP A 71 0.20 1.99 -11.24
CA ASP A 71 0.26 3.43 -11.56
C ASP A 71 -1.07 4.02 -12.04
N THR A 72 -1.89 3.21 -12.69
CA THR A 72 -3.19 3.64 -13.25
C THR A 72 -4.36 3.34 -12.32
N ALA A 73 -4.13 2.53 -11.29
CA ALA A 73 -5.13 2.19 -10.31
C ALA A 73 -5.54 3.44 -9.52
N ARG A 74 -6.85 3.67 -9.41
CA ARG A 74 -7.38 4.74 -8.55
C ARG A 74 -7.09 4.47 -7.07
N PHE A 75 -7.14 3.19 -6.70
CA PHE A 75 -6.79 2.69 -5.38
C PHE A 75 -6.07 1.35 -5.49
N THR A 76 -5.18 1.11 -4.54
CA THR A 76 -4.33 -0.07 -4.41
C THR A 76 -4.45 -0.62 -2.98
N THR A 77 -3.97 -1.83 -2.74
CA THR A 77 -3.89 -2.39 -1.38
C THR A 77 -2.99 -1.56 -0.46
N ARG A 78 -2.01 -0.82 -1.01
CA ARG A 78 -1.21 0.15 -0.25
C ARG A 78 -2.04 1.29 0.33
N ASP A 79 -3.09 1.74 -0.37
CA ASP A 79 -3.98 2.77 0.16
C ASP A 79 -4.73 2.27 1.41
N LEU A 80 -5.06 0.98 1.48
CA LEU A 80 -5.59 0.37 2.71
C LEU A 80 -4.53 0.33 3.81
N THR A 81 -3.30 -0.09 3.51
CA THR A 81 -2.20 -0.13 4.49
C THR A 81 -1.93 1.25 5.06
N SER A 82 -1.76 2.27 4.21
CA SER A 82 -1.55 3.65 4.63
C SER A 82 -2.73 4.17 5.45
N LEU A 83 -3.98 3.86 5.06
CA LEU A 83 -5.16 4.24 5.84
C LEU A 83 -5.13 3.60 7.23
N VAL A 84 -4.77 2.32 7.34
CA VAL A 84 -4.67 1.62 8.63
C VAL A 84 -3.57 2.25 9.49
N GLU A 85 -2.38 2.46 8.95
CA GLU A 85 -1.26 3.11 9.65
C GLU A 85 -1.62 4.54 10.13
N ASP A 86 -2.33 5.29 9.30
CA ASP A 86 -2.84 6.63 9.63
C ASP A 86 -3.86 6.63 10.76
N TRP A 87 -4.65 5.57 10.91
CA TRP A 87 -5.59 5.42 12.03
C TRP A 87 -4.88 4.93 13.28
N VAL A 88 -4.00 3.94 13.16
CA VAL A 88 -3.19 3.41 14.27
C VAL A 88 -2.35 4.52 14.89
N SER A 89 -1.70 5.37 14.08
CA SER A 89 -0.88 6.49 14.55
C SER A 89 -1.67 7.56 15.31
N LYS A 90 -3.00 7.62 15.13
CA LYS A 90 -3.93 8.52 15.85
C LYS A 90 -4.56 7.87 17.09
N GLY A 91 -4.11 6.67 17.48
CA GLY A 91 -4.68 5.90 18.60
C GLY A 91 -5.77 4.90 18.20
N GLY A 92 -5.93 4.66 16.89
CA GLY A 92 -6.91 3.72 16.35
C GLY A 92 -8.34 4.27 16.27
N VAL A 93 -9.23 3.47 15.72
CA VAL A 93 -10.68 3.76 15.67
C VAL A 93 -11.30 3.51 17.05
N ALA A 94 -11.37 4.56 17.87
CA ALA A 94 -11.72 4.46 19.30
C ALA A 94 -13.16 4.88 19.65
N SER A 95 -13.91 5.48 18.73
CA SER A 95 -15.28 5.97 18.98
C SER A 95 -16.23 5.66 17.82
N ALA A 96 -17.53 5.80 18.06
CA ALA A 96 -18.55 5.66 17.01
C ALA A 96 -18.39 6.70 15.89
N THR A 97 -17.97 7.92 16.24
CA THR A 97 -17.67 8.98 15.26
C THR A 97 -16.43 8.63 14.44
N ASP A 98 -15.40 8.08 15.06
CA ASP A 98 -14.19 7.63 14.36
C ASP A 98 -14.50 6.47 13.43
N TYR A 99 -15.35 5.53 13.88
CA TYR A 99 -15.80 4.42 13.06
C TYR A 99 -16.50 4.91 11.79
N GLN A 100 -17.38 5.91 11.89
CA GLN A 100 -18.03 6.49 10.71
C GLN A 100 -17.03 7.13 9.75
N LYS A 101 -16.05 7.89 10.26
CA LYS A 101 -15.00 8.50 9.43
C LYS A 101 -14.12 7.45 8.76
N PHE A 102 -13.70 6.42 9.50
CA PHE A 102 -12.92 5.32 8.97
C PHE A 102 -13.68 4.59 7.86
N ARG A 103 -14.96 4.26 8.07
CA ARG A 103 -15.82 3.63 7.06
C ARG A 103 -15.92 4.47 5.78
N GLN A 104 -16.11 5.78 5.91
CA GLN A 104 -16.19 6.69 4.76
C GLN A 104 -14.92 6.69 3.89
N SER A 105 -13.75 6.44 4.49
CA SER A 105 -12.48 6.29 3.76
C SER A 105 -12.25 4.86 3.27
N TRP A 106 -12.60 3.85 4.06
CA TRP A 106 -12.34 2.44 3.75
C TRP A 106 -13.25 1.89 2.64
N GLU A 107 -14.55 2.15 2.70
CA GLU A 107 -15.54 1.57 1.77
C GLU A 107 -15.25 1.87 0.30
N PRO A 108 -14.89 3.11 -0.12
CA PRO A 108 -14.56 3.40 -1.51
C PRO A 108 -13.32 2.64 -2.00
N ILE A 109 -12.31 2.48 -1.13
CA ILE A 109 -11.07 1.77 -1.46
C ILE A 109 -11.39 0.28 -1.64
N GLN A 110 -12.01 -0.37 -0.64
CA GLN A 110 -12.41 -1.78 -0.71
C GLN A 110 -13.28 -2.05 -1.95
N SER A 111 -14.30 -1.22 -2.19
CA SER A 111 -15.23 -1.43 -3.32
C SER A 111 -14.49 -1.35 -4.65
N TYR A 112 -13.55 -0.42 -4.81
CA TYR A 112 -12.74 -0.33 -6.01
C TYR A 112 -11.88 -1.57 -6.20
N LEU A 113 -11.16 -2.01 -5.17
CA LEU A 113 -10.25 -3.15 -5.23
C LEU A 113 -10.99 -4.44 -5.63
N LEU A 114 -12.17 -4.71 -5.04
CA LEU A 114 -13.03 -5.83 -5.45
C LEU A 114 -13.50 -5.69 -6.90
N SER A 115 -13.99 -4.50 -7.28
CA SER A 115 -14.55 -4.28 -8.62
C SER A 115 -13.51 -4.42 -9.74
N LYS A 116 -12.23 -4.22 -9.42
CA LYS A 116 -11.10 -4.33 -10.34
C LYS A 116 -10.32 -5.63 -10.17
N ALA A 117 -10.80 -6.56 -9.33
CA ALA A 117 -10.12 -7.81 -9.02
C ALA A 117 -8.66 -7.59 -8.56
N HIS A 118 -8.40 -6.48 -7.87
CA HIS A 118 -7.12 -6.25 -7.19
C HIS A 118 -7.04 -7.02 -5.86
N ILE A 119 -8.20 -7.48 -5.35
CA ILE A 119 -8.35 -8.44 -4.26
C ILE A 119 -9.45 -9.42 -4.65
N ASP A 120 -9.33 -10.67 -4.22
CA ASP A 120 -10.29 -11.72 -4.57
C ASP A 120 -11.54 -11.68 -3.69
N SER A 121 -11.42 -11.15 -2.47
CA SER A 121 -12.48 -11.15 -1.47
C SER A 121 -12.28 -10.11 -0.36
N VAL A 122 -13.32 -9.83 0.42
CA VAL A 122 -13.22 -8.95 1.60
C VAL A 122 -12.40 -9.62 2.70
N GLU A 123 -12.39 -10.95 2.73
CA GLU A 123 -11.65 -11.77 3.69
C GLU A 123 -10.15 -11.51 3.62
N GLU A 124 -9.61 -11.23 2.43
CA GLU A 124 -8.18 -10.93 2.21
C GLU A 124 -7.72 -9.69 2.99
N ILE A 125 -8.58 -8.68 3.09
CA ILE A 125 -8.27 -7.39 3.75
C ILE A 125 -8.81 -7.29 5.18
N ARG A 126 -9.45 -8.36 5.68
CA ARG A 126 -10.11 -8.38 6.99
C ARG A 126 -9.16 -8.10 8.14
N ASN A 127 -7.95 -8.65 8.10
CA ASN A 127 -6.97 -8.45 9.17
C ASN A 127 -6.55 -6.98 9.24
N SER A 128 -6.28 -6.35 8.09
CA SER A 128 -5.95 -4.92 8.00
C SER A 128 -7.10 -4.05 8.53
N TYR A 129 -8.35 -4.42 8.21
CA TYR A 129 -9.51 -3.72 8.75
C TYR A 129 -9.53 -3.70 10.28
N TYR A 130 -9.28 -4.84 10.92
CA TYR A 130 -9.27 -4.94 12.39
C TYR A 130 -8.04 -4.28 13.03
N GLN A 131 -6.90 -4.25 12.35
CA GLN A 131 -5.71 -3.55 12.83
C GLN A 131 -5.97 -2.05 13.04
N ALA A 132 -6.83 -1.42 12.25
CA ALA A 132 -7.19 -0.01 12.43
C ALA A 132 -7.87 0.29 13.79
N PHE A 133 -8.45 -0.73 14.45
CA PHE A 133 -9.08 -0.61 15.77
C PHE A 133 -8.10 -0.84 16.93
N SER A 134 -6.86 -1.23 16.64
CA SER A 134 -5.82 -1.46 17.63
C SER A 134 -5.47 -0.15 18.35
N ALA A 135 -6.15 0.11 19.47
CA ALA A 135 -5.67 1.04 20.46
C ALA A 135 -4.32 0.52 21.00
N THR A 136 -3.35 1.42 21.18
CA THR A 136 -2.31 1.18 22.20
C THR A 136 -3.02 0.78 23.50
N ALA A 137 -2.44 -0.16 24.26
CA ALA A 137 -3.10 -0.85 25.38
C ALA A 137 -3.86 0.07 26.39
N GLU A 138 -3.52 1.35 26.44
CA GLU A 138 -4.18 2.40 27.22
C GLU A 138 -5.63 2.71 26.78
N GLY A 139 -5.97 2.59 25.49
CA GLY A 139 -7.33 2.88 24.99
C GLY A 139 -8.36 1.79 25.32
N LEU A 140 -7.92 0.52 25.36
CA LEU A 140 -8.75 -0.64 25.72
C LEU A 140 -9.30 -0.55 27.16
N LEU A 141 -8.51 0.01 28.09
CA LEU A 141 -8.93 0.24 29.48
C LEU A 141 -10.00 1.34 29.59
N SER A 142 -9.92 2.38 28.75
CA SER A 142 -10.93 3.44 28.72
C SER A 142 -12.29 2.94 28.25
N VAL A 143 -12.32 2.08 27.22
CA VAL A 143 -13.57 1.50 26.67
C VAL A 143 -14.26 0.58 27.68
N LEU A 144 -13.50 -0.21 28.44
CA LEU A 144 -14.05 -1.12 29.45
C LEU A 144 -14.50 -0.42 30.75
N SER A 145 -13.91 0.73 31.08
CA SER A 145 -14.29 1.52 32.26
C SER A 145 -15.53 2.41 32.07
N GLY A 146 -15.95 2.66 30.82
CA GLY A 146 -17.10 3.52 30.51
C GLY A 146 -18.48 2.87 30.64
N GLY A 147 -18.55 1.57 30.94
CA GLY A 147 -19.77 0.75 30.89
C GLY A 147 -20.56 0.57 32.19
N SER A 148 -20.46 1.46 33.18
CA SER A 148 -21.36 1.41 34.34
C SER A 148 -21.62 2.77 34.97
N ARG A 149 -22.74 3.39 34.56
CA ARG A 149 -23.59 4.18 35.46
C ARG A 149 -24.98 4.38 34.85
N VAL A 150 -25.89 3.47 35.18
CA VAL A 150 -27.34 3.76 35.12
C VAL A 150 -27.77 4.28 36.49
N ARG A 151 -28.48 5.41 36.47
CA ARG A 151 -29.07 6.10 37.62
C ARG A 151 -30.12 5.24 38.33
N GLY A 152 -30.22 5.41 39.64
CA GLY A 152 -31.47 5.27 40.39
C GLY A 152 -31.65 6.49 41.29
N LEU A 153 -32.54 7.41 40.91
CA LEU A 153 -33.18 8.39 41.79
C LEU A 153 -34.50 7.77 42.27
N GLY A 154 -34.82 7.87 43.56
CA GLY A 154 -36.13 7.50 44.10
C GLY A 154 -36.19 7.60 45.63
N ALA A 155 -37.06 8.49 46.11
CA ALA A 155 -37.25 8.96 47.48
C ALA A 155 -37.77 7.92 48.51
N VAL A 156 -37.51 8.17 49.80
CA VAL A 156 -38.51 8.55 50.84
C VAL A 156 -37.84 9.51 51.82
#